data_AF-A0A4R8G9K6-F1
#
_entry.id   AF-A0A4R8G9K6-F1
#
_cell.length_a   1.000
_cell.length_b   1.000
_cell.length_c   1.000
_cell.angle_alpha   90.00
_cell.angle_beta   90.00
_cell.angle_gamma   90.00
#
_symmetry.space_group_name_H-M   'P 1'
#
loop_
_entity.id
_entity.type
_entity.pdbx_description
1 polymer ?
#
loop_
_entity_poly.entity_id
_entity_poly.type
_entity_poly.pdbx_seq_one_letter_code
_entity_poly.pdbx_strand_id
1 'polypeptide(L)'
;MNTKNLVALSLLVGMGAVLHAVVPGFFLGMKPDMMLTMMFLGIILFPDSKSVLLLGLVTGLISGLTTTFPGGLIPNIIDKPVTAFIFFALFLILKKFRKNIISAAVLTAAGTIVSGIVFLTSAYLIVGLPGPFTALFAAVVLPAAAVNTAAMVILYPVAQSIANRTKLTQQTFSQ
;
A
#
# COMPACT_ATOMS: atom_id res chain seq x y z
N MET A 1 6.64 -18.36 6.65
CA MET A 1 5.73 -17.40 7.32
C MET A 1 5.11 -18.10 8.50
N ASN A 2 5.24 -17.56 9.70
CA ASN A 2 4.60 -18.12 10.90
C ASN A 2 3.13 -17.66 10.94
N THR A 3 2.24 -18.47 11.54
CA THR A 3 0.82 -18.15 11.77
C THR A 3 0.63 -16.79 12.46
N LYS A 4 1.53 -16.42 13.38
CA LYS A 4 1.49 -15.09 14.02
C LYS A 4 1.61 -13.94 13.02
N ASN A 5 2.53 -14.04 12.06
CA ASN A 5 2.69 -13.03 11.02
C ASN A 5 1.47 -13.04 10.10
N LEU A 6 0.96 -14.22 9.76
CA LEU A 6 -0.25 -14.35 8.93
C LEU A 6 -1.45 -13.62 9.56
N VAL A 7 -1.65 -13.78 10.86
CA VAL A 7 -2.70 -13.08 11.62
C VAL A 7 -2.45 -11.58 11.65
N ALA A 8 -1.21 -11.13 11.86
CA ALA A 8 -0.91 -9.69 11.84
C ALA A 8 -1.17 -9.05 10.46
N LEU A 9 -0.79 -9.76 9.39
CA LEU A 9 -1.04 -9.31 8.02
C LEU A 9 -2.53 -9.27 7.70
N SER A 10 -3.32 -10.27 8.12
CA SER A 10 -4.76 -10.26 7.89
C SER A 10 -5.46 -9.13 8.63
N LEU A 11 -5.01 -8.79 9.84
CA LEU A 11 -5.49 -7.62 10.57
C LEU A 11 -5.18 -6.32 9.84
N LEU A 12 -3.96 -6.16 9.32
CA LEU A 12 -3.56 -4.98 8.53
C LEU A 12 -4.40 -4.83 7.25
N VAL A 13 -4.59 -5.93 6.52
CA VAL A 13 -5.43 -5.94 5.31
C VAL A 13 -6.88 -5.62 5.66
N GLY A 14 -7.43 -6.19 6.73
CA GLY A 14 -8.79 -5.92 7.20
C GLY A 14 -8.99 -4.46 7.59
N MET A 15 -8.05 -3.87 8.33
CA MET A 15 -8.07 -2.44 8.65
C MET A 15 -8.00 -1.59 7.38
N GLY A 16 -7.14 -1.97 6.42
CA GLY A 16 -7.06 -1.31 5.13
C GLY A 16 -8.39 -1.31 4.38
N ALA A 17 -9.09 -2.44 4.35
CA ALA A 17 -10.40 -2.57 3.71
C ALA A 17 -11.46 -1.69 4.39
N VAL A 18 -11.51 -1.67 5.72
CA VAL A 18 -12.46 -0.83 6.47
C VAL A 18 -12.18 0.65 6.23
N LEU A 19 -10.92 1.08 6.32
CA LEU A 19 -10.55 2.47 6.05
C LEU A 19 -10.87 2.86 4.61
N HIS A 20 -10.60 1.98 3.64
CA HIS A 20 -10.93 2.22 2.25
C HIS A 20 -12.45 2.31 2.01
N ALA A 21 -13.27 1.57 2.76
CA ALA A 21 -14.72 1.66 2.68
C ALA A 21 -15.27 2.98 3.23
N VAL A 22 -14.66 3.52 4.29
CA VAL A 22 -15.13 4.74 4.98
C VAL A 22 -14.63 6.03 4.31
N VAL A 23 -13.44 6.03 3.72
CA VAL A 23 -12.87 7.24 3.08
C VAL A 23 -13.69 7.61 1.84
N PRO A 24 -14.25 8.84 1.77
CA PRO A 24 -15.04 9.27 0.63
C PRO A 24 -14.16 9.49 -0.61
N GLY A 25 -14.74 9.22 -1.78
CA GLY A 25 -14.14 9.61 -3.07
C GLY A 25 -14.17 11.11 -3.29
N PHE A 26 -13.17 11.62 -3.98
CA PHE A 26 -13.07 13.06 -4.29
C PHE A 26 -13.15 13.33 -5.80
N PHE A 27 -12.29 12.73 -6.63
CA PHE A 27 -12.20 13.06 -8.06
C PHE A 27 -12.60 11.86 -8.93
N LEU A 28 -13.69 11.98 -9.69
CA LEU A 28 -14.25 10.92 -10.55
C LEU A 28 -14.46 9.59 -9.80
N GLY A 29 -14.83 9.68 -8.53
CA GLY A 29 -15.01 8.51 -7.65
C GLY A 29 -13.69 7.92 -7.13
N MET A 30 -12.51 8.38 -7.58
CA MET A 30 -11.24 7.94 -7.02
C MET A 30 -11.01 8.55 -5.62
N LYS A 31 -10.42 7.75 -4.75
CA LYS A 31 -10.13 8.07 -3.35
C LYS A 31 -8.68 7.75 -2.99
N PRO A 32 -8.11 8.37 -1.94
CA PRO A 32 -6.80 7.99 -1.44
C PRO A 32 -6.83 6.52 -1.00
N ASP A 33 -5.83 5.77 -1.45
CA ASP A 33 -5.82 4.32 -1.24
C ASP A 33 -5.28 3.97 0.14
N MET A 34 -6.18 3.86 1.11
CA MET A 34 -5.86 3.43 2.48
C MET A 34 -5.47 1.95 2.56
N MET A 35 -5.88 1.12 1.59
CA MET A 35 -5.41 -0.26 1.50
C MET A 35 -3.93 -0.30 1.13
N LEU A 36 -3.50 0.57 0.22
CA LEU A 36 -2.08 0.71 -0.13
C LEU A 36 -1.23 1.14 1.07
N THR A 37 -1.73 2.09 1.88
CA THR A 37 -1.04 2.53 3.10
C THR A 37 -0.83 1.38 4.09
N MET A 38 -1.86 0.55 4.32
CA MET A 38 -1.74 -0.61 5.21
C MET A 38 -0.88 -1.74 4.62
N MET A 39 -0.90 -1.91 3.30
CA MET A 39 -0.01 -2.83 2.58
C MET A 39 1.46 -2.43 2.80
N PHE A 40 1.81 -1.16 2.62
CA PHE A 40 3.16 -0.64 2.87
C PHE A 40 3.60 -0.80 4.33
N LEU A 41 2.70 -0.53 5.27
CA LEU A 41 2.95 -0.77 6.68
C LEU A 41 3.23 -2.25 6.98
N GLY A 42 2.45 -3.16 6.39
CA GLY A 42 2.68 -4.59 6.49
C GLY A 42 4.04 -5.02 5.94
N ILE A 43 4.45 -4.48 4.79
CA ILE A 43 5.75 -4.76 4.19
C ILE A 43 6.90 -4.25 5.08
N ILE A 44 6.76 -3.07 5.71
CA ILE A 44 7.77 -2.53 6.62
C ILE A 44 7.91 -3.37 7.89
N LEU A 45 6.78 -3.84 8.46
CA LEU A 45 6.77 -4.65 9.68
C LEU A 45 7.23 -6.09 9.42
N PHE A 46 6.87 -6.66 8.28
CA PHE A 46 7.18 -8.05 7.89
C PHE A 46 7.85 -8.07 6.50
N PRO A 47 9.13 -7.68 6.41
CA PRO A 47 9.84 -7.54 5.16
C PRO A 47 10.35 -8.90 4.64
N ASP A 48 9.44 -9.83 4.36
CA ASP A 48 9.72 -11.11 3.73
C ASP A 48 8.92 -11.30 2.45
N SER A 49 9.51 -11.96 1.45
CA SER A 49 8.92 -12.10 0.12
C SER A 49 7.57 -12.82 0.13
N LYS A 50 7.33 -13.72 1.10
CA LYS A 50 6.05 -14.44 1.21
C LYS A 50 4.95 -13.51 1.72
N SER A 51 5.25 -12.69 2.73
CA SER A 51 4.35 -11.65 3.25
C SER A 51 4.05 -10.59 2.20
N VAL A 52 5.07 -10.14 1.45
CA VAL A 52 4.92 -9.13 0.38
C VAL A 52 4.02 -9.65 -0.74
N LEU A 53 4.23 -10.90 -1.19
CA LEU A 53 3.39 -11.54 -2.19
C LEU A 53 1.93 -11.63 -1.72
N LEU A 54 1.74 -12.09 -0.48
CA LEU A 54 0.40 -12.28 0.09
C LEU A 54 -0.32 -10.94 0.26
N LEU A 55 0.36 -9.93 0.78
CA LEU A 55 -0.16 -8.55 0.87
C LEU A 55 -0.53 -8.01 -0.51
N GLY A 56 0.38 -8.09 -1.49
CA GLY A 56 0.13 -7.60 -2.84
C GLY A 56 -1.08 -8.25 -3.52
N LEU A 57 -1.19 -9.59 -3.44
CA LEU A 57 -2.31 -10.32 -4.03
C LEU A 57 -3.63 -10.03 -3.33
N VAL A 58 -3.67 -10.11 -2.00
CA VAL A 58 -4.92 -9.94 -1.24
C VAL A 58 -5.38 -8.49 -1.31
N THR A 59 -4.47 -7.52 -1.15
CA THR A 59 -4.79 -6.10 -1.31
C THR A 59 -5.24 -5.81 -2.75
N GLY A 60 -4.61 -6.40 -3.78
CA GLY A 60 -5.03 -6.25 -5.17
C GLY A 60 -6.45 -6.75 -5.41
N LEU A 61 -6.79 -7.93 -4.89
CA LEU A 61 -8.13 -8.49 -4.98
C LEU A 61 -9.17 -7.62 -4.26
N ILE A 62 -8.93 -7.28 -2.99
CA ILE A 62 -9.90 -6.49 -2.21
C ILE A 62 -10.05 -5.08 -2.78
N SER A 63 -8.96 -4.45 -3.19
CA SER A 63 -8.98 -3.14 -3.86
C SER A 63 -9.73 -3.20 -5.18
N GLY A 64 -9.51 -4.24 -5.98
CA GLY A 64 -10.26 -4.43 -7.21
C GLY A 64 -11.75 -4.67 -6.98
N LEU A 65 -12.15 -5.37 -5.91
CA LEU A 65 -13.56 -5.63 -5.57
C LEU A 65 -14.27 -4.43 -4.95
N THR A 66 -13.54 -3.53 -4.29
CA THR A 66 -14.11 -2.36 -3.57
C THR A 66 -13.84 -1.03 -4.26
N THR A 67 -13.18 -1.06 -5.43
CA THR A 67 -12.91 0.13 -6.22
C THR A 67 -14.20 0.72 -6.78
N THR A 68 -14.25 2.04 -6.75
CA THR A 68 -15.29 2.87 -7.37
C THR A 68 -14.90 3.31 -8.78
N PHE A 69 -13.67 3.02 -9.22
CA PHE A 69 -13.21 3.32 -10.57
C PHE A 69 -13.81 2.33 -11.57
N PRO A 70 -14.46 2.78 -12.66
CA PRO A 70 -15.04 1.89 -13.66
C PRO A 70 -14.01 0.89 -14.21
N GLY A 71 -14.31 -0.40 -14.12
CA GLY A 71 -13.41 -1.48 -14.54
C GLY A 71 -12.09 -1.60 -13.75
N GLY A 72 -11.98 -0.96 -12.59
CA GLY A 72 -10.75 -0.94 -11.77
C GLY A 72 -10.30 -2.29 -11.20
N LEU A 73 -11.06 -3.38 -11.38
CA LEU A 73 -10.71 -4.71 -10.87
C LEU A 73 -9.37 -5.21 -11.42
N ILE A 74 -9.25 -5.28 -12.75
CA ILE A 74 -8.03 -5.79 -13.41
C ILE A 74 -6.81 -4.89 -13.14
N PRO A 75 -6.92 -3.55 -13.28
CA PRO A 75 -5.84 -2.64 -12.91
C PRO A 75 -5.35 -2.83 -11.47
N ASN A 76 -6.24 -3.02 -10.49
CA ASN A 76 -5.83 -3.25 -9.09
C ASN A 76 -5.12 -4.60 -8.87
N ILE A 77 -5.58 -5.66 -9.53
CA ILE A 77 -4.96 -6.99 -9.44
C ILE A 77 -3.53 -6.97 -10.02
N ILE A 78 -3.26 -6.12 -11.01
CA ILE A 78 -1.92 -5.95 -11.58
C ILE A 78 -1.07 -5.00 -10.72
N ASP A 79 -1.63 -3.84 -10.36
CA ASP A 79 -0.95 -2.78 -9.62
C ASP A 79 -0.42 -3.27 -8.28
N LYS A 80 -1.27 -3.84 -7.40
CA LYS A 80 -0.85 -4.07 -6.01
C LYS A 80 0.29 -5.08 -5.87
N PRO A 81 0.32 -6.22 -6.58
CA PRO A 81 1.49 -7.10 -6.56
C PRO A 81 2.76 -6.41 -7.08
N VAL A 82 2.68 -5.72 -8.22
CA VAL A 82 3.84 -5.02 -8.82
C VAL A 82 4.38 -3.96 -7.86
N THR A 83 3.48 -3.12 -7.35
CA THR A 83 3.80 -2.06 -6.40
C THR A 83 4.34 -2.61 -5.08
N ALA A 84 3.78 -3.71 -4.56
CA ALA A 84 4.28 -4.34 -3.34
C ALA A 84 5.74 -4.79 -3.48
N PHE A 85 6.10 -5.41 -4.61
CA PHE A 85 7.48 -5.84 -4.87
C PHE A 85 8.42 -4.67 -5.13
N ILE A 86 7.99 -3.64 -5.88
CA ILE A 86 8.81 -2.43 -6.07
C ILE A 86 9.04 -1.73 -4.73
N PHE A 87 8.00 -1.56 -3.93
CA PHE A 87 8.10 -0.97 -2.60
C PHE A 87 9.03 -1.79 -1.68
N PHE A 88 8.92 -3.11 -1.71
CA PHE A 88 9.81 -3.99 -0.98
C PHE A 88 11.27 -3.83 -1.41
N ALA A 89 11.55 -3.74 -2.72
CA ALA A 89 12.88 -3.50 -3.24
C ALA A 89 13.44 -2.14 -2.77
N LEU A 90 12.64 -1.07 -2.85
CA LEU A 90 12.99 0.26 -2.34
C LEU A 90 13.30 0.20 -0.82
N PHE A 91 12.47 -0.50 -0.05
CA PHE A 91 12.66 -0.70 1.38
C PHE A 91 13.98 -1.41 1.71
N LEU A 92 14.36 -2.44 0.94
CA LEU A 92 15.62 -3.16 1.15
C LEU A 92 16.87 -2.30 0.88
N ILE A 93 16.81 -1.40 -0.10
CA ILE A 93 17.92 -0.49 -0.45
C ILE A 93 18.25 0.47 0.71
N LEU A 94 17.23 0.92 1.45
CA LEU A 94 17.38 1.90 2.54
C LEU A 94 18.11 1.38 3.78
N LYS A 95 18.57 0.12 3.81
CA LYS A 95 19.36 -0.58 4.86
C LYS A 95 19.39 0.08 6.26
N LYS A 96 20.17 1.16 6.43
CA LYS A 96 20.42 1.85 7.72
C LYS A 96 19.28 2.79 8.17
N PHE A 97 18.46 3.31 7.25
CA PHE A 97 17.40 4.27 7.55
C PHE A 97 16.01 3.65 7.70
N ARG A 98 15.87 2.33 7.51
CA ARG A 98 14.59 1.59 7.45
C ARG A 98 13.64 1.76 8.64
N LYS A 99 14.14 2.19 9.79
CA LYS A 99 13.36 2.34 11.03
C LYS A 99 13.01 3.79 11.37
N ASN A 100 13.28 4.72 10.46
CA ASN A 100 12.97 6.12 10.65
C ASN A 100 11.58 6.44 10.08
N ILE A 101 10.78 7.22 10.83
CA ILE A 101 9.50 7.75 10.37
C ILE A 101 9.62 8.50 9.04
N ILE A 102 10.73 9.22 8.85
CA ILE A 102 11.01 9.93 7.59
C ILE A 102 11.18 8.94 6.44
N SER A 103 11.85 7.80 6.69
CA SER A 103 12.03 6.77 5.65
C SER A 103 10.69 6.13 5.26
N ALA A 104 9.82 5.87 6.24
CA ALA A 104 8.49 5.33 6.00
C ALA A 104 7.64 6.32 5.18
N ALA A 105 7.69 7.60 5.53
CA ALA A 105 6.97 8.65 4.80
C ALA A 105 7.44 8.77 3.34
N VAL A 106 8.76 8.86 3.11
CA VAL A 106 9.33 8.98 1.76
C VAL A 106 9.05 7.72 0.93
N LEU A 107 9.17 6.54 1.53
CA LEU A 107 8.83 5.28 0.87
C LEU A 107 7.35 5.22 0.50
N THR A 108 6.45 5.64 1.38
CA THR A 108 5.01 5.65 1.09
C THR A 108 4.67 6.64 -0.01
N ALA A 109 5.29 7.82 -0.04
CA ALA A 109 5.12 8.78 -1.12
C ALA A 109 5.57 8.18 -2.46
N ALA A 110 6.80 7.65 -2.51
CA ALA A 110 7.36 7.03 -3.71
C ALA A 110 6.54 5.81 -4.17
N GLY A 111 6.16 4.93 -3.23
CA GLY A 111 5.33 3.77 -3.50
C GLY A 111 3.93 4.13 -4.00
N THR A 112 3.32 5.19 -3.47
CA THR A 112 2.01 5.65 -3.94
C THR A 112 2.10 6.22 -5.35
N ILE A 113 3.17 6.95 -5.68
CA ILE A 113 3.41 7.43 -7.04
C ILE A 113 3.60 6.26 -8.00
N VAL A 114 4.44 5.27 -7.65
CA VAL A 114 4.63 4.05 -8.44
C VAL A 114 3.29 3.34 -8.66
N SER A 115 2.51 3.15 -7.59
CA SER A 115 1.18 2.54 -7.67
C SER A 115 0.26 3.30 -8.61
N GLY A 116 0.22 4.63 -8.50
CA GLY A 116 -0.60 5.47 -9.37
C GLY A 116 -0.19 5.35 -10.84
N ILE A 117 1.11 5.27 -11.14
CA ILE A 117 1.59 5.06 -12.51
C ILE A 117 1.17 3.68 -13.02
N VAL A 118 1.40 2.61 -12.25
CA VAL A 118 1.07 1.25 -12.67
C VAL A 118 -0.44 1.08 -12.83
N PHE A 119 -1.24 1.60 -11.89
CA PHE A 119 -2.70 1.58 -11.95
C PHE A 119 -3.24 2.36 -13.15
N LEU A 120 -2.82 3.62 -13.35
CA LEU A 120 -3.34 4.43 -14.46
C LEU A 120 -2.89 3.88 -15.83
N THR A 121 -1.67 3.32 -15.91
CA THR A 121 -1.17 2.71 -17.16
C THR A 121 -1.95 1.45 -17.49
N SER A 122 -2.19 0.58 -16.50
CA SER A 122 -3.00 -0.63 -16.72
C SER A 122 -4.46 -0.30 -17.03
N ALA A 123 -5.05 0.68 -16.35
CA ALA A 123 -6.39 1.18 -16.65
C ALA A 123 -6.49 1.75 -18.06
N TYR A 124 -5.49 2.53 -18.50
CA TYR A 124 -5.42 3.10 -19.85
C TYR A 124 -5.42 2.03 -20.94
N LEU A 125 -4.62 0.97 -20.76
CA LEU A 125 -4.46 -0.08 -21.79
C LEU A 125 -5.62 -1.08 -21.84
N ILE A 126 -6.30 -1.33 -20.72
CA ILE A 126 -7.26 -2.43 -20.59
C ILE A 126 -8.71 -1.94 -20.65
N VAL A 127 -9.02 -0.88 -19.92
CA VAL A 127 -10.41 -0.43 -19.67
C VAL A 127 -10.72 0.89 -20.37
N GLY A 128 -9.68 1.73 -20.55
CA GLY A 128 -9.81 3.11 -20.99
C GLY A 128 -9.95 4.06 -19.80
N LEU A 129 -9.36 5.25 -19.93
CA LEU A 129 -9.42 6.28 -18.89
C LEU A 129 -10.61 7.23 -19.12
N PRO A 130 -11.28 7.70 -18.05
CA PRO A 130 -12.33 8.72 -18.14
C PRO A 130 -11.80 10.13 -18.43
N GLY A 131 -10.47 10.29 -18.54
CA GLY A 131 -9.82 11.57 -18.83
C GLY A 131 -8.33 11.38 -19.17
N PRO A 132 -7.62 12.47 -19.47
CA PRO A 132 -6.19 12.41 -19.79
C PRO A 132 -5.37 11.84 -18.63
N PHE A 133 -4.39 10.98 -18.95
CA PHE A 133 -3.51 10.36 -17.94
C PHE A 133 -2.88 11.41 -17.01
N THR A 134 -2.34 12.49 -17.57
CA THR A 134 -1.67 13.56 -16.83
C THR A 134 -2.62 14.29 -15.88
N ALA A 135 -3.88 14.48 -16.27
CA ALA A 135 -4.90 15.10 -15.43
C ALA A 135 -5.24 14.20 -14.24
N LEU A 136 -5.46 12.90 -14.46
CA LEU A 136 -5.74 11.94 -13.38
C LEU A 136 -4.53 11.74 -12.46
N PHE A 137 -3.32 11.74 -13.01
CA PHE A 137 -2.10 11.67 -12.22
C PHE A 137 -1.95 12.89 -11.30
N ALA A 138 -2.08 14.09 -11.84
CA ALA A 138 -1.96 15.32 -11.05
C ALA A 138 -3.10 15.50 -10.05
N ALA A 139 -4.34 15.20 -10.45
CA ALA A 139 -5.53 15.41 -9.63
C ALA A 139 -5.74 14.32 -8.58
N VAL A 140 -5.25 13.08 -8.80
CA VAL A 140 -5.54 11.95 -7.91
C VAL A 140 -4.30 11.36 -7.29
N VAL A 141 -3.28 11.05 -8.08
CA VAL A 141 -2.09 10.35 -7.57
C VAL A 141 -1.29 11.25 -6.63
N LEU A 142 -1.09 12.52 -6.98
CA LEU A 142 -0.34 13.44 -6.12
C LEU A 142 -1.07 13.73 -4.78
N PRO A 143 -2.38 14.06 -4.77
CA PRO A 143 -3.10 14.20 -3.50
C PRO A 143 -3.18 12.91 -2.69
N ALA A 144 -3.40 11.77 -3.35
CA ALA A 144 -3.39 10.48 -2.68
C ALA A 144 -2.02 10.17 -2.04
N ALA A 145 -0.92 10.48 -2.72
CA ALA A 145 0.42 10.34 -2.17
C ALA A 145 0.61 11.21 -0.93
N ALA A 146 0.13 12.46 -0.95
CA ALA A 146 0.18 13.34 0.21
C ALA A 146 -0.63 12.78 1.40
N VAL A 147 -1.87 12.35 1.17
CA VAL A 147 -2.75 11.79 2.21
C VAL A 147 -2.21 10.48 2.76
N ASN A 148 -1.78 9.55 1.90
CA ASN A 148 -1.20 8.27 2.32
C ASN A 148 0.09 8.48 3.13
N THR A 149 0.91 9.45 2.73
CA THR A 149 2.14 9.81 3.46
C THR A 149 1.82 10.38 4.83
N ALA A 150 0.86 11.31 4.92
CA ALA A 150 0.41 11.87 6.19
C ALA A 150 -0.15 10.78 7.11
N ALA A 151 -0.97 9.87 6.58
CA ALA A 151 -1.46 8.71 7.32
C ALA A 151 -0.31 7.82 7.81
N MET A 152 0.70 7.57 6.97
CA MET A 152 1.85 6.74 7.33
C MET A 152 2.68 7.35 8.46
N VAL A 153 2.88 8.66 8.47
CA VAL A 153 3.58 9.37 9.56
C VAL A 153 2.89 9.13 10.90
N ILE A 154 1.56 9.05 10.92
CA ILE A 154 0.79 8.77 12.15
C ILE A 154 0.80 7.28 12.50
N LEU A 155 0.57 6.42 11.50
CA LEU A 155 0.39 4.98 11.70
C LEU A 155 1.69 4.25 12.04
N TYR A 156 2.80 4.64 11.41
CA TYR A 156 4.09 3.98 11.60
C TYR A 156 4.55 3.91 13.06
N PRO A 157 4.62 5.02 13.83
CA PRO A 157 5.06 4.96 15.23
C PRO A 157 4.11 4.15 16.12
N VAL A 158 2.79 4.22 15.87
CA VAL A 158 1.80 3.44 16.61
C VAL A 158 2.01 1.95 16.38
N ALA A 159 2.13 1.55 15.12
CA ALA A 159 2.35 0.15 14.75
C ALA A 159 3.70 -0.37 15.27
N GLN A 160 4.76 0.44 15.19
CA GLN A 160 6.07 0.08 15.73
C GLN A 160 6.03 -0.14 17.25
N SER A 161 5.31 0.70 17.99
CA SER A 161 5.11 0.54 19.44
C SER A 161 4.40 -0.77 19.79
N ILE A 162 3.31 -1.09 19.07
CA ILE A 162 2.56 -2.33 19.26
C ILE A 162 3.43 -3.54 18.93
N ALA A 163 4.13 -3.52 17.80
CA ALA A 163 4.98 -4.61 17.34
C ALA A 163 6.13 -4.92 18.32
N ASN A 164 6.69 -3.88 18.95
CA ASN A 164 7.73 -4.03 19.97
C ASN A 164 7.18 -4.68 21.26
N ARG A 165 5.97 -4.30 21.70
CA ARG A 165 5.33 -4.87 22.91
C ARG A 165 4.93 -6.33 22.75
N THR A 166 4.53 -6.72 21.56
CA THR A 166 4.00 -8.06 21.25
C THR A 166 5.05 -9.05 20.75
N LYS A 167 6.33 -8.63 20.65
CA LYS A 167 7.45 -9.42 20.12
C LYS A 167 7.21 -9.99 18.71
N LEU A 168 6.28 -9.40 17.93
CA LEU A 168 5.91 -9.87 16.59
C LEU A 168 7.06 -9.79 15.59
N THR A 169 8.03 -8.90 15.84
CA THR A 169 9.17 -8.65 14.94
C THR A 169 10.47 -9.36 15.37
N GLN A 170 10.50 -9.98 16.57
CA GLN A 170 11.74 -10.56 17.13
C GLN A 170 12.17 -11.88 16.46
N GLN A 171 11.30 -12.55 15.70
CA GLN A 171 11.65 -13.81 15.03
C GLN A 171 12.35 -13.63 13.67
N THR A 172 12.36 -12.43 13.09
CA THR A 172 12.92 -12.19 11.74
C THR A 172 14.37 -11.67 11.76
N PHE A 173 14.90 -11.28 12.92
CA PHE A 173 16.26 -10.71 13.06
C PHE A 173 17.31 -11.69 13.62
N SER A 174 16.96 -12.97 13.76
CA SER A 174 17.84 -14.02 14.32
C SER A 174 18.31 -15.04 13.27
N GLN A 175 18.58 -14.57 12.05
CA GLN A 175 19.24 -15.32 10.98
C GLN A 175 20.25 -14.38 10.31
#